data_AF-C7D5G5-F1
#
_entry.id   AF-C7D5G5-F1
#
_cell.length_a   1.000
_cell.length_b   1.000
_cell.length_c   1.000
_cell.angle_alpha   90.00
_cell.angle_beta   90.00
_cell.angle_gamma   90.00
#
_symmetry.space_group_name_H-M   'P 1'
#
loop_
_entity.id
_entity.type
_entity.pdbx_description
1 polymer ?
#
loop_
_entity_poly.entity_id
_entity_poly.type
_entity_poly.pdbx_seq_one_letter_code
_entity_poly.pdbx_strand_id
1 'polypeptide(L)' 'MDSSGLGSLVGLLKIIGHRGELTVCGLDAEVEQMFRICRMDRVFTVHRTANDAVDAMRSKL' A
#
# COMPACT_ATOMS: atom_id res chain seq x y z
N MET A 1 13.17 1.14 3.32
CA MET A 1 12.27 0.05 3.77
C MET A 1 12.98 -1.28 3.56
N ASP A 2 12.82 -2.25 4.44
CA ASP A 2 13.47 -3.57 4.36
C ASP A 2 12.43 -4.70 4.20
N SER A 3 12.90 -5.95 4.21
CA SER A 3 12.03 -7.12 4.15
C SER A 3 11.06 -7.23 5.34
N SER A 4 11.48 -6.74 6.53
CA SER A 4 10.63 -6.76 7.73
C SER A 4 9.50 -5.73 7.66
N GLY A 5 9.75 -4.55 7.07
CA GLY A 5 8.73 -3.54 6.80
C GLY A 5 7.66 -4.03 5.83
N LEU A 6 8.06 -4.69 4.73
CA LEU A 6 7.11 -5.32 3.80
C LEU A 6 6.30 -6.43 4.48
N GLY A 7 6.95 -7.28 5.27
CA GLY A 7 6.28 -8.33 6.04
C GLY A 7 5.24 -7.77 7.02
N SER A 8 5.55 -6.64 7.64
CA SER A 8 4.64 -5.94 8.56
C SER A 8 3.41 -5.38 7.82
N LEU A 9 3.58 -4.77 6.65
CA LEU A 9 2.47 -4.29 5.82
C LEU A 9 1.55 -5.43 5.37
N VAL A 10 2.13 -6.57 4.96
CA VAL A 10 1.35 -7.76 4.60
C VAL A 10 0.61 -8.33 5.83
N GLY A 11 1.23 -8.28 7.01
CA GLY A 11 0.60 -8.64 8.27
C GLY A 11 -0.64 -7.78 8.55
N LEU A 12 -0.52 -6.46 8.39
CA LEU A 12 -1.65 -5.52 8.54
C LEU A 12 -2.77 -5.82 7.55
N LEU A 13 -2.44 -6.07 6.28
CA LEU A 13 -3.45 -6.44 5.27
C LEU A 13 -4.22 -7.71 5.67
N LYS A 14 -3.54 -8.71 6.24
CA LYS A 14 -4.18 -9.93 6.76
C LYS A 14 -5.08 -9.67 7.95
N ILE A 15 -4.70 -8.76 8.84
CA ILE A 15 -5.51 -8.37 10.02
C ILE A 15 -6.79 -7.65 9.58
N ILE A 16 -6.69 -6.73 8.61
CA ILE A 16 -7.84 -6.01 8.04
C ILE A 16 -8.78 -7.01 7.33
N GLY A 17 -8.21 -7.96 6.57
CA GLY A 17 -8.97 -8.98 5.87
C GLY A 17 -10.01 -8.36 4.92
N HIS A 18 -11.24 -8.86 4.97
CA HIS A 18 -12.35 -8.34 4.15
C HIS A 18 -13.13 -7.19 4.81
N ARG A 19 -12.67 -6.68 5.96
CA ARG A 19 -13.40 -5.66 6.73
C ARG A 19 -13.05 -4.22 6.35
N GLY A 20 -12.08 -4.05 5.46
CA GLY A 20 -11.62 -2.75 5.00
C GLY A 20 -10.61 -2.89 3.88
N GLU A 21 -10.09 -1.76 3.44
CA GLU A 21 -9.06 -1.67 2.40
C GLU A 21 -7.82 -0.99 2.97
N LEU A 22 -6.65 -1.39 2.49
CA LEU A 22 -5.36 -0.79 2.85
C LEU A 22 -4.68 -0.31 1.58
N THR A 23 -4.37 0.99 1.55
CA THR A 23 -3.68 1.66 0.45
C THR A 23 -2.45 2.38 0.99
N VAL A 24 -1.43 2.51 0.14
CA VAL A 24 -0.17 3.16 0.46
C VAL A 24 -0.03 4.41 -0.40
N CYS A 25 0.60 5.46 0.12
CA CYS A 25 0.85 6.67 -0.65
C CYS A 25 2.20 7.31 -0.33
N GLY A 26 2.70 8.16 -1.23
CA GLY A 26 3.87 8.98 -0.97
C GLY A 26 5.16 8.18 -0.82
N LEU A 27 5.30 7.08 -1.57
CA LEU A 27 6.55 6.33 -1.64
C LEU A 27 7.63 7.20 -2.29
N ASP A 28 8.83 7.19 -1.71
CA ASP A 28 10.02 7.70 -2.39
C ASP A 28 10.46 6.74 -3.51
N ALA A 29 11.37 7.21 -4.37
CA ALA A 29 11.80 6.45 -5.55
C ALA A 29 12.45 5.09 -5.20
N GLU A 30 13.16 5.00 -4.08
CA GLU A 30 13.84 3.78 -3.65
C GLU A 30 12.80 2.74 -3.19
N VAL A 31 11.84 3.15 -2.36
CA VAL A 31 10.77 2.29 -1.88
C VAL A 31 9.82 1.90 -3.00
N GLU A 32 9.51 2.79 -3.93
CA GLU A 32 8.69 2.50 -5.11
C GLU A 32 9.36 1.43 -6.01
N GLN A 33 10.67 1.54 -6.23
CA GLN A 33 11.42 0.53 -6.97
C GLN A 33 11.40 -0.81 -6.25
N MET A 34 11.59 -0.83 -4.93
CA MET A 34 11.51 -2.06 -4.14
C MET A 34 10.11 -2.70 -4.23
N PHE A 35 9.04 -1.91 -4.15
CA PHE A 35 7.66 -2.39 -4.32
C PHE A 35 7.46 -3.08 -5.67
N ARG A 36 7.97 -2.48 -6.77
CA ARG A 36 7.89 -3.06 -8.12
C ARG A 36 8.67 -4.37 -8.25
N ILE A 37 9.88 -4.44 -7.68
CA ILE A 37 10.72 -5.65 -7.70
C ILE A 37 10.03 -6.79 -6.93
N CYS A 38 9.53 -6.50 -5.73
CA CYS A 38 8.84 -7.46 -4.87
C CYS A 38 7.39 -7.75 -5.30
N ARG A 39 6.91 -7.16 -6.41
CA ARG A 39 5.54 -7.28 -6.92
C ARG A 39 4.47 -6.84 -5.92
N MET A 40 4.82 -5.93 -5.02
CA MET A 40 3.91 -5.38 -4.01
C MET A 40 2.90 -4.41 -4.62
N ASP A 41 3.15 -3.90 -5.83
CA ASP A 41 2.20 -3.14 -6.65
C ASP A 41 0.94 -3.94 -7.01
N ARG A 42 1.00 -5.28 -6.95
CA ARG A 42 -0.16 -6.16 -7.13
C ARG A 42 -0.91 -6.46 -5.84
N VAL A 43 -0.29 -6.21 -4.70
CA VAL A 43 -0.83 -6.51 -3.36
C VAL A 43 -1.41 -5.25 -2.73
N PHE A 44 -0.75 -4.11 -2.90
CA PHE A 44 -1.15 -2.82 -2.37
C PHE A 44 -1.45 -1.87 -3.52
N THR A 45 -2.59 -1.17 -3.44
CA THR A 45 -2.81 0.00 -4.28
C THR A 45 -1.93 1.13 -3.77
N VAL A 46 -1.14 1.73 -4.66
CA VAL A 46 -0.23 2.84 -4.34
C VAL A 46 -0.70 4.12 -5.02
N HIS A 47 -0.82 5.18 -4.24
CA HIS A 47 -1.18 6.52 -4.70
C HIS A 47 0.00 7.48 -4.56
N ARG A 48 -0.03 8.58 -5.30
CA ARG A 48 1.03 9.59 -5.23
C ARG A 48 0.95 10.38 -3.93
N THR A 49 -0.23 10.79 -3.51
CA THR A 49 -0.44 11.58 -2.29
C THR A 49 -1.50 10.95 -1.38
N ALA A 50 -1.49 11.37 -0.10
CA ALA A 50 -2.51 10.95 0.86
C ALA A 50 -3.91 11.43 0.47
N ASN A 51 -4.01 12.63 -0.13
CA ASN A 51 -5.29 13.13 -0.64
C ASN A 51 -5.84 12.24 -1.76
N ASP A 52 -5.00 11.88 -2.74
CA ASP A 52 -5.42 10.98 -3.83
C ASP A 52 -5.90 9.62 -3.30
N ALA A 53 -5.23 9.09 -2.27
CA ALA A 53 -5.61 7.84 -1.63
C ALA A 53 -6.98 7.97 -0.93
N VAL A 54 -7.16 9.01 -0.12
CA VAL A 54 -8.42 9.25 0.61
C VAL A 54 -9.59 9.48 -0.35
N ASP A 55 -9.40 10.26 -1.40
CA ASP A 55 -10.44 10.54 -2.39
C ASP A 55 -10.82 9.26 -3.16
N ALA A 56 -9.83 8.44 -3.55
CA ALA A 56 -10.08 7.15 -4.19
C ALA A 56 -10.77 6.14 -3.27
N MET A 57 -10.49 6.15 -1.96
CA MET A 57 -11.19 5.29 -0.99
C MET A 57 -12.63 5.74 -0.77
N ARG A 58 -12.87 7.06 -0.72
CA ARG A 58 -14.21 7.63 -0.52
C ARG A 58 -15.14 7.35 -1.69
N SER A 59 -14.63 7.37 -2.92
CA SER A 59 -15.44 7.13 -4.13
C SER A 59 -15.87 5.67 -4.32
N LYS A 60 -15.30 4.73 -3.54
CA LYS A 60 -15.66 3.32 -3.53
C LYS A 60 -16.79 2.97 -2.54
N LEU A 61 -17.22 3.93 -1.71
CA LEU A 61 -18.37 3.83 -0.82
C LEU A 61 -19.66 4.18 -1.56
#